data_AF-A0A060C4D0-F1
#
_entry.id   AF-A0A060C4D0-F1
#
_cell.length_a   1.000
_cell.length_b   1.000
_cell.length_c   1.000
_cell.angle_alpha   90.00
_cell.angle_beta   90.00
_cell.angle_gamma   90.00
#
_symmetry.space_group_name_H-M   'P 1'
#
loop_
_entity.id
_entity.type
_entity.pdbx_description
1 polymer ?
#
loop_
_entity_poly.entity_id
_entity_poly.type
_entity_poly.pdbx_seq_one_letter_code
_entity_poly.pdbx_strand_id
1 'polypeptide(L)' 'MEDWPKLLQFAHELSTTLATQGKKLRLVMEPKQKYLQGDLPVGPQYVVMAYNLHGSHNGPGAKADDVFCGNWPNGARTGR' A
#
# COMPACT_ATOMS: atom_id res chain seq x y z
N MET A 1 1.53 -15.56 8.63
CA MET A 1 1.92 -15.05 7.29
C MET A 1 1.36 -15.90 6.15
N GLU A 2 0.70 -17.02 6.45
CA GLU A 2 0.13 -17.95 5.48
C GLU A 2 -0.96 -17.33 4.58
N ASP A 3 -1.61 -16.27 5.03
CA ASP A 3 -2.74 -15.66 4.31
C ASP A 3 -2.35 -14.60 3.28
N TRP A 4 -1.07 -14.18 3.23
CA TRP A 4 -0.65 -13.14 2.29
C TRP A 4 -0.82 -13.55 0.82
N PRO A 5 -0.37 -14.74 0.39
CA PRO A 5 -0.64 -15.22 -0.97
C PRO A 5 -2.14 -15.38 -1.25
N LYS A 6 -2.92 -15.84 -0.27
CA LYS A 6 -4.38 -15.99 -0.38
C LYS A 6 -5.07 -14.63 -0.57
N LEU A 7 -4.61 -13.60 0.14
CA LEU A 7 -5.11 -12.23 0.00
C LEU A 7 -4.79 -11.65 -1.38
N LEU A 8 -3.58 -11.88 -1.90
CA LEU A 8 -3.20 -11.43 -3.24
C LEU A 8 -4.04 -12.12 -4.32
N GLN A 9 -4.26 -13.43 -4.19
CA GLN A 9 -5.14 -14.18 -5.09
C GLN A 9 -6.57 -13.62 -5.06
N PHE A 10 -7.13 -13.41 -3.86
CA PHE A 10 -8.44 -12.81 -3.68
C PHE A 10 -8.53 -11.41 -4.31
N ALA A 11 -7.52 -10.56 -4.07
CA ALA A 11 -7.46 -9.22 -4.63
C ALA A 11 -7.46 -9.22 -6.17
N HIS A 12 -6.73 -10.17 -6.77
CA HIS A 12 -6.70 -10.35 -8.22
C HIS A 12 -8.07 -10.74 -8.78
N GLU A 13 -8.71 -11.76 -8.21
CA GLU A 13 -10.05 -12.22 -8.63
C GLU A 13 -11.12 -11.13 -8.46
N LEU A 14 -11.07 -10.42 -7.33
CA LEU A 14 -11.95 -9.29 -7.07
C LEU A 14 -11.74 -8.17 -8.09
N SER A 15 -10.48 -7.84 -8.40
CA SER A 15 -10.18 -6.80 -9.39
C SER A 15 -10.69 -7.15 -10.78
N THR A 16 -10.55 -8.41 -11.19
CA THR A 16 -11.04 -8.92 -12.48
C THR A 16 -12.56 -8.84 -12.53
N THR A 17 -13.24 -9.24 -11.45
CA THR A 17 -14.70 -9.19 -11.36
C THR A 17 -15.24 -7.76 -11.33
N LEU A 18 -14.54 -6.84 -10.68
CA LEU A 18 -14.93 -5.43 -10.65
C LEU A 18 -14.67 -4.74 -11.99
N ALA A 19 -13.63 -5.14 -12.72
CA ALA A 19 -13.32 -4.60 -14.04
C ALA A 19 -14.44 -4.87 -15.05
N THR A 20 -15.07 -6.05 -15.01
CA THR A 20 -16.23 -6.36 -15.87
C THR A 20 -17.45 -5.49 -15.55
N GLN A 21 -17.51 -4.91 -14.35
CA GLN A 21 -18.56 -3.99 -13.91
C GLN A 21 -18.16 -2.51 -14.03
N GLY A 22 -17.01 -2.20 -14.66
CA GLY A 22 -16.49 -0.85 -14.78
C GLY A 22 -16.05 -0.22 -13.45
N LYS A 23 -15.82 -1.02 -12.41
CA LYS A 23 -15.40 -0.57 -11.09
C LYS A 23 -13.89 -0.75 -10.90
N LYS A 24 -13.27 0.16 -10.15
CA LYS A 24 -11.83 0.13 -9.82
C LYS A 24 -11.64 -0.36 -8.39
N LEU A 25 -10.63 -1.21 -8.17
CA LEU A 25 -10.24 -1.69 -6.83
C LEU A 25 -9.01 -0.93 -6.33
N ARG A 26 -9.01 -0.56 -5.04
CA ARG A 26 -7.84 0.01 -4.34
C ARG A 26 -7.56 -0.80 -3.08
N LEU A 27 -6.33 -1.29 -2.90
CA LEU A 27 -5.87 -1.91 -1.66
C LEU A 27 -5.08 -0.89 -0.85
N VAL A 28 -5.55 -0.63 0.36
CA VAL A 28 -4.86 0.23 1.32
C VAL A 28 -3.94 -0.65 2.17
N MET A 29 -2.64 -0.40 2.10
CA MET A 29 -1.63 -1.21 2.79
C MET A 29 -0.86 -0.37 3.81
N GLU A 30 -0.44 -1.04 4.89
CA GLU A 30 0.50 -0.47 5.85
C GLU A 30 1.90 -0.31 5.24
N PRO A 31 2.68 0.67 5.70
CA PRO A 31 4.02 0.96 5.18
C PRO A 31 5.05 -0.03 5.74
N LYS A 32 4.89 -1.31 5.44
CA LYS A 32 5.84 -2.37 5.82
C LYS A 32 6.60 -2.81 4.58
N GLN A 33 7.93 -2.74 4.65
CA GLN A 33 8.85 -3.03 3.53
C GLN A 33 8.59 -4.40 2.87
N LYS A 34 8.19 -5.41 3.65
CA LYS A 34 7.80 -6.75 3.17
C LYS A 34 6.65 -6.79 2.16
N TYR A 35 5.76 -5.79 2.16
CA TYR A 35 4.66 -5.69 1.19
C TYR A 35 5.07 -4.94 -0.09
N LEU A 36 6.22 -4.26 -0.06
CA LEU A 36 6.72 -3.44 -1.17
C LEU A 36 7.73 -4.18 -2.04
N GLN A 37 8.29 -5.27 -1.53
CA GLN A 37 9.28 -6.10 -2.21
C GLN A 37 8.68 -7.37 -2.83
N GLY A 38 7.37 -7.61 -2.66
CA GLY A 38 6.69 -8.76 -3.24
C GLY A 38 6.06 -8.47 -4.60
N ASP A 39 5.88 -9.51 -5.41
CA ASP A 39 5.13 -9.41 -6.66
C ASP A 39 3.65 -9.14 -6.37
N LEU A 40 3.23 -7.90 -6.61
CA LEU A 40 1.84 -7.49 -6.47
C LEU A 40 1.10 -7.76 -7.78
N PRO A 41 -0.06 -8.45 -7.75
CA PRO A 41 -0.81 -8.75 -8.97
C PRO A 41 -1.28 -7.47 -9.65
N VAL A 42 -1.30 -7.50 -10.98
CA VAL A 42 -1.82 -6.42 -11.84
C VAL A 42 -3.33 -6.31 -11.66
N GLY A 43 -3.86 -5.07 -11.73
CA GLY A 43 -5.29 -4.78 -11.68
C GLY A 43 -5.67 -3.80 -10.56
N PRO A 44 -5.46 -4.16 -9.29
CA PRO A 44 -5.69 -3.24 -8.18
C PRO A 44 -4.73 -2.05 -8.17
N GLN A 45 -5.18 -0.90 -7.66
CA GLN A 45 -4.28 0.19 -7.28
C GLN A 45 -3.85 0.01 -5.83
N TYR A 46 -2.54 0.05 -5.58
CA TYR A 46 -1.99 -0.11 -4.24
C TYR A 46 -1.71 1.27 -3.63
N VAL A 47 -2.41 1.57 -2.53
CA VAL A 47 -2.26 2.82 -1.77
C VAL A 47 -1.55 2.47 -0.48
N VAL A 48 -0.35 3.01 -0.26
CA VAL A 48 0.34 2.83 1.01
C VAL A 48 0.07 4.00 1.93
N MET A 49 -0.35 3.66 3.14
CA MET A 49 -0.53 4.60 4.22
C MET A 49 0.84 5.04 4.72
N ALA A 50 1.46 6.00 4.04
CA ALA A 50 2.71 6.61 4.45
C ALA A 50 2.50 7.56 5.66
N TYR A 51 1.82 7.07 6.70
CA TYR A 51 1.60 7.76 7.97
C TYR A 51 1.54 6.73 9.11
N ASN A 52 1.69 7.18 10.36
CA ASN A 52 1.91 6.37 11.58
C ASN A 52 3.36 5.87 11.79
N LEU A 53 4.36 6.64 11.34
CA LEU A 53 5.76 6.40 11.71
C LEU A 53 5.95 6.43 13.24
N HIS A 54 5.22 7.33 13.92
CA HIS A 54 5.09 7.38 15.38
C HIS A 54 3.60 7.34 15.77
N GLY A 55 3.18 6.26 16.42
CA GLY A 55 1.84 6.06 16.98
C GLY A 55 1.81 6.21 18.51
N SER A 56 0.64 5.99 19.13
CA SER A 56 0.41 6.16 20.59
C SER A 56 1.34 5.32 21.50
N HIS A 57 1.98 4.28 20.96
CA HIS A 57 2.88 3.38 21.68
C HIS A 57 4.38 3.72 21.59
N ASN A 58 4.79 4.68 20.74
CA ASN A 58 6.22 4.89 20.40
C ASN A 58 6.76 6.29 20.74
N GLY A 59 6.14 6.96 21.73
CA GLY A 59 6.52 8.31 22.15
C GLY A 59 6.23 9.39 21.09
N PRO A 60 6.38 10.67 21.45
CA PRO A 60 6.14 11.78 20.52
C PRO A 60 7.15 11.75 19.35
N GLY A 61 6.65 11.83 18.12
CA GLY A 61 7.47 11.86 16.90
C GLY A 61 6.65 12.23 15.67
N ALA A 62 7.33 12.44 14.54
CA ALA A 62 6.70 12.88 13.30
C ALA A 62 5.73 11.82 12.76
N LYS A 63 4.51 12.21 12.37
CA LYS A 63 3.51 11.24 11.85
C LYS A 63 3.92 10.65 10.49
N ALA A 64 4.76 11.35 9.75
CA ALA A 64 5.47 10.97 8.53
C ALA A 64 6.72 11.87 8.42
N ASP A 65 7.83 11.37 7.90
CA ASP A 65 9.03 12.17 7.62
C ASP A 65 9.44 12.09 6.14
N ASP A 66 10.26 13.05 5.70
CA ASP A 66 10.66 13.17 4.30
C ASP A 66 11.53 11.98 3.84
N VAL A 67 12.24 11.34 4.76
CA VAL A 67 13.05 10.14 4.48
C VAL A 67 12.14 8.94 4.18
N PHE A 68 11.05 8.81 4.92
CA PHE A 68 10.02 7.79 4.78
C PHE A 68 9.19 7.97 3.51
N CYS A 69 8.81 9.20 3.18
CA CYS A 69 8.13 9.52 1.93
C CYS A 69 9.07 9.43 0.70
N GLY A 70 10.35 9.76 0.88
CA GLY A 70 11.37 9.78 -0.17
C GLY A 70 11.87 8.39 -0.58
N ASN A 71 11.78 7.39 0.30
CA ASN A 71 12.16 6.01 0.01
C ASN A 71 11.05 5.19 -0.69
N TRP A 72 9.94 5.84 -1.07
CA TRP A 72 8.87 5.24 -1.85
C TRP A 72 9.24 5.20 -3.34
N PRO A 73 9.13 4.06 -4.04
CA PRO A 73 9.59 3.92 -5.43
C PRO A 73 8.92 4.86 -6.44
N ASN A 74 7.79 5.48 -6.07
CA ASN A 74 7.13 6.56 -6.82
C ASN A 74 7.04 7.82 -5.96
N GLY A 75 8.17 8.29 -5.44
CA GLY A 75 8.28 9.39 -4.48
C GLY A 75 7.21 10.44 -4.69
N ALA A 76 6.55 10.82 -3.60
CA ALA A 76 5.49 11.82 -3.57
C ALA A 76 6.03 13.19 -4.04
N ARG A 77 6.24 13.34 -5.36
CA ARG A 77 6.47 14.63 -6.00
C ARG A 77 5.11 15.28 -6.09
N THR A 78 4.69 15.89 -4.98
CA THR A 78 3.74 16.99 -5.05
C THR A 78 4.44 18.09 -5.82
N GLY A 79 3.95 18.34 -7.04
CA GLY A 79 4.47 19.37 -7.92
C GLY A 79 4.59 20.70 -7.20
N ARG A 80 5.71 21.37 -7.45
CA ARG A 80 5.80 22.82 -7.44
C ARG A 80 5.83 23.27 -8.89
#